data_AF-A0A8T4YQD0-F1
#
_entry.id   AF-A0A8T4YQD0-F1
#
_cell.length_a   1.000
_cell.length_b   1.000
_cell.length_c   1.000
_cell.angle_alpha   90.00
_cell.angle_beta   90.00
_cell.angle_gamma   90.00
#
_symmetry.space_group_name_H-M   'P 1'
#
loop_
_entity.id
_entity.type
_entity.pdbx_description
1 polymer ?
#
loop_
_entity_poly.entity_id
_entity_poly.type
_entity_poly.pdbx_seq_one_letter_code
_entity_poly.pdbx_strand_id
1 'polypeptide(L)'
;MSRTEVEALKDLIQGNILLLCHKKADPDAICSAYAFNSLIKTLNKPSSSKILLPGGASRVSKRLMKKIGIETVVEASIQEADVLIFFDIGTLSQLDKWEELVVSSQTPKIFIDHHSPLELVERLSTIYIVNEEATSTCEIVYDIYEGLGVTPDCEAARAMLIGIAYDSKH
;
A
#
# COMPACT_ATOMS: atom_id res chain seq x y z
N MET A 1 -5.57 3.98 15.47
CA MET A 1 -5.31 2.53 15.37
C MET A 1 -5.04 1.94 16.74
N SER A 2 -5.46 0.70 17.03
CA SER A 2 -5.17 0.05 18.31
C SER A 2 -3.72 -0.45 18.37
N ARG A 3 -3.15 -0.54 19.57
CA ARG A 3 -1.80 -1.07 19.77
C ARG A 3 -1.64 -2.51 19.25
N THR A 4 -2.70 -3.32 19.36
CA THR A 4 -2.68 -4.73 18.93
C THR A 4 -2.59 -4.86 17.40
N GLU A 5 -3.33 -4.03 16.66
CA GLU A 5 -3.30 -4.04 15.19
C GLU A 5 -1.92 -3.64 14.66
N VAL A 6 -1.30 -2.63 15.27
CA VAL A 6 0.02 -2.13 14.89
C VAL A 6 1.10 -3.18 15.11
N GLU A 7 1.08 -3.90 16.25
CA GLU A 7 2.05 -4.98 16.51
C GLU A 7 1.84 -6.16 15.55
N ALA A 8 0.59 -6.56 15.29
CA ALA A 8 0.28 -7.61 14.32
C ALA A 8 0.77 -7.25 12.91
N LEU A 9 0.56 -6.00 12.48
CA LEU A 9 1.07 -5.46 11.23
C LEU A 9 2.59 -5.55 11.18
N LYS A 10 3.26 -5.06 12.22
CA LYS A 10 4.72 -5.10 12.33
C LYS A 10 5.24 -6.52 12.18
N ASP A 11 4.61 -7.52 12.81
CA ASP A 11 5.03 -8.91 12.77
C ASP A 11 4.85 -9.58 11.41
N LEU A 12 3.84 -9.20 10.63
CA LEU A 12 3.69 -9.68 9.27
C LEU A 12 4.69 -9.06 8.29
N ILE A 13 5.20 -7.84 8.54
CA ILE A 13 6.16 -7.18 7.64
C ILE A 13 7.55 -7.83 7.72
N GLN A 14 7.75 -8.92 7.00
CA GLN A 14 9.03 -9.62 6.82
C GLN A 14 9.02 -10.49 5.55
N GLY A 15 10.20 -10.86 5.04
CA GLY A 15 10.33 -11.68 3.83
C GLY A 15 10.15 -10.90 2.53
N ASN A 16 9.73 -11.58 1.47
CA ASN A 16 9.43 -11.00 0.16
C ASN A 16 8.03 -10.39 0.17
N ILE A 17 7.95 -9.07 0.05
CA ILE A 17 6.72 -8.31 0.16
C ILE A 17 6.38 -7.71 -1.21
N LEU A 18 5.18 -7.99 -1.70
CA LEU A 18 4.64 -7.37 -2.90
C LEU A 18 3.64 -6.29 -2.52
N LEU A 19 3.91 -5.05 -2.91
CA LEU A 19 3.07 -3.88 -2.68
C LEU A 19 2.27 -3.62 -3.96
N LEU A 20 0.95 -3.64 -3.89
CA LEU A 20 0.05 -3.50 -5.03
C LEU A 20 -0.87 -2.28 -4.86
N CYS A 21 -1.10 -1.57 -5.96
CA CYS A 21 -2.06 -0.47 -6.04
C CYS A 21 -3.25 -0.85 -6.94
N HIS A 22 -4.26 0.00 -7.03
CA HIS A 22 -5.29 -0.11 -8.06
C HIS A 22 -4.75 0.05 -9.49
N LYS A 23 -5.51 -0.41 -10.48
CA LYS A 23 -5.24 -0.18 -11.91
C LYS A 23 -5.33 1.31 -12.22
N LYS A 24 -4.44 1.79 -13.09
CA LYS A 24 -4.27 3.24 -13.36
C LYS A 24 -3.95 4.02 -12.08
N ALA A 25 -3.10 3.43 -11.23
CA ALA A 25 -2.70 3.94 -9.92
C ALA A 25 -2.44 5.46 -9.95
N ASP A 26 -3.14 6.19 -9.10
CA ASP A 26 -3.05 7.64 -8.98
C ASP A 26 -1.98 8.04 -7.94
N PRO A 27 -1.80 9.34 -7.64
CA PRO A 27 -0.83 9.78 -6.65
C PRO A 27 -1.07 9.22 -5.24
N ASP A 28 -2.31 9.04 -4.78
CA ASP A 28 -2.54 8.55 -3.41
C ASP A 28 -2.11 7.09 -3.28
N ALA A 29 -2.53 6.24 -4.21
CA ALA A 29 -2.14 4.83 -4.23
C ALA A 29 -0.61 4.63 -4.30
N ILE A 30 0.05 5.34 -5.21
CA ILE A 30 1.50 5.17 -5.44
C ILE A 30 2.32 5.76 -4.29
N CYS A 31 1.91 6.91 -3.76
CA CYS A 31 2.61 7.53 -2.64
C CYS A 31 2.43 6.72 -1.36
N SER A 32 1.26 6.13 -1.15
CA SER A 32 1.00 5.19 -0.04
C SER A 32 1.95 4.00 -0.11
N ALA A 33 2.02 3.33 -1.27
CA ALA A 33 2.92 2.20 -1.46
C ALA A 33 4.40 2.60 -1.31
N TYR A 34 4.80 3.77 -1.81
CA TYR A 34 6.18 4.26 -1.69
C TYR A 34 6.56 4.61 -0.24
N ALA A 35 5.69 5.32 0.48
CA ALA A 35 5.92 5.66 1.87
C ALA A 35 5.95 4.40 2.74
N PHE A 36 5.06 3.44 2.49
CA PHE A 36 5.08 2.15 3.19
C PHE A 36 6.34 1.33 2.85
N ASN A 37 6.82 1.39 1.60
CA ASN A 37 8.09 0.79 1.22
C ASN A 37 9.29 1.37 2.01
N SER A 38 9.28 2.67 2.29
CA SER A 38 10.30 3.28 3.18
C SER A 38 10.13 2.82 4.64
N LEU A 39 8.90 2.66 5.11
CA LEU A 39 8.61 2.14 6.45
C LEU A 39 9.19 0.72 6.63
N ILE A 40 8.96 -0.18 5.66
CA ILE A 40 9.50 -1.55 5.66
C ILE A 40 11.02 -1.54 5.84
N LYS A 41 11.73 -0.68 5.10
CA LYS A 41 13.19 -0.52 5.20
C LYS A 41 13.61 -0.01 6.57
N THR A 42 12.85 0.94 7.13
CA THR A 42 13.13 1.55 8.44
C THR A 42 12.93 0.57 9.61
N LEU A 43 12.00 -0.37 9.49
CA LEU A 43 11.78 -1.41 10.51
C LEU A 43 12.97 -2.38 10.65
N ASN A 44 13.93 -2.37 9.73
CA ASN A 44 15.18 -3.14 9.76
C ASN A 44 14.96 -4.65 10.00
N LYS A 45 13.84 -5.19 9.49
CA LYS A 45 13.54 -6.62 9.44
C LYS A 45 14.10 -7.21 8.14
N PRO A 46 14.50 -8.50 8.10
CA PRO A 46 14.96 -9.16 6.89
C PRO A 46 13.82 -9.21 5.87
N SER A 47 13.78 -8.23 4.98
CA SER A 47 12.67 -8.00 4.07
C SER A 47 13.15 -7.41 2.74
N SER A 48 12.42 -7.75 1.69
CA SER A 48 12.60 -7.22 0.34
C SER A 48 11.22 -6.86 -0.21
N SER A 49 11.01 -5.59 -0.53
CA SER A 49 9.71 -5.09 -0.97
C SER A 49 9.77 -4.53 -2.38
N LYS A 50 8.76 -4.85 -3.19
CA LYS A 50 8.62 -4.39 -4.58
C LYS A 50 7.25 -3.77 -4.77
N ILE A 51 7.20 -2.62 -5.44
CA ILE A 51 5.94 -1.96 -5.82
C ILE A 51 5.56 -2.40 -7.23
N LEU A 52 4.37 -2.94 -7.38
CA LEU A 52 3.78 -3.39 -8.63
C LEU A 52 2.48 -2.63 -8.90
N LEU A 53 2.30 -2.17 -10.13
CA LEU A 53 1.09 -1.45 -10.56
C LEU A 53 0.33 -2.32 -11.58
N PRO A 54 -0.71 -3.07 -11.18
CA PRO A 54 -1.43 -4.04 -12.02
C PRO A 54 -1.78 -3.55 -13.44
N GLY A 55 -2.33 -2.34 -13.54
CA GLY A 55 -2.69 -1.68 -14.80
C GLY A 55 -1.80 -0.47 -15.15
N GLY A 56 -0.65 -0.35 -14.49
CA GLY A 56 0.25 0.80 -14.57
C GLY A 56 -0.26 2.07 -13.88
N ALA A 57 0.55 3.12 -13.94
CA ALA A 57 0.26 4.43 -13.33
C ALA A 57 -0.57 5.35 -14.24
N SER A 58 -1.34 6.26 -13.62
CA SER A 58 -2.00 7.38 -14.28
C SER A 58 -0.99 8.33 -14.97
N ARG A 59 -1.45 9.23 -15.86
CA ARG A 59 -0.55 10.19 -16.53
C ARG A 59 0.12 11.15 -15.54
N VAL A 60 -0.62 11.60 -14.52
CA VAL A 60 -0.10 12.48 -13.47
C VAL A 60 0.94 11.73 -12.64
N SER A 61 0.59 10.51 -12.22
CA SER A 61 1.47 9.63 -11.48
C SER A 61 2.78 9.30 -12.20
N LYS A 62 2.75 9.02 -13.51
CA LYS A 62 3.99 8.80 -14.29
C LYS A 62 4.95 9.99 -14.23
N ARG A 63 4.44 11.22 -14.25
CA ARG A 63 5.26 12.43 -14.11
C ARG A 63 5.80 12.57 -12.69
N LEU A 64 4.95 12.30 -11.70
CA LEU A 64 5.29 12.32 -10.29
C LEU A 64 6.42 11.33 -9.99
N MET A 65 6.23 10.05 -10.34
CA MET A 65 7.22 8.99 -10.14
C MET A 65 8.59 9.37 -10.70
N LYS A 66 8.64 9.95 -11.92
CA LYS A 66 9.89 10.43 -12.51
C LYS A 66 10.53 11.59 -11.72
N LYS A 67 9.72 12.45 -11.11
CA LYS A 67 10.18 13.64 -10.39
C LYS A 67 10.73 13.30 -8.99
N ILE A 68 10.13 12.34 -8.29
CA ILE A 68 10.51 11.95 -6.93
C ILE A 68 11.18 10.56 -6.84
N GLY A 69 11.48 9.93 -7.97
CA GLY A 69 12.28 8.70 -8.02
C GLY A 69 11.56 7.46 -7.50
N ILE A 70 10.24 7.35 -7.72
CA ILE A 70 9.50 6.13 -7.36
C ILE A 70 9.74 5.06 -8.42
N GLU A 71 10.35 3.96 -8.01
CA GLU A 71 10.59 2.79 -8.85
C GLU A 71 9.49 1.73 -8.63
N THR A 72 9.12 1.08 -9.73
CA THR A 72 8.13 -0.01 -9.74
C THR A 72 8.65 -1.16 -10.59
N VAL A 73 8.27 -2.38 -10.25
CA VAL A 73 8.53 -3.55 -11.08
C VAL A 73 7.43 -3.73 -12.13
N VAL A 74 7.81 -4.26 -13.29
CA VAL A 74 6.87 -4.56 -14.38
C VAL A 74 6.26 -5.95 -14.20
N GLU A 75 7.03 -6.87 -13.61
CA GLU A 75 6.66 -8.26 -13.39
C GLU A 75 7.01 -8.67 -11.97
N ALA A 76 6.15 -9.49 -11.38
CA ALA A 76 6.32 -10.10 -10.07
C ALA A 76 5.55 -11.44 -10.05
N SER A 77 5.85 -12.29 -9.06
CA SER A 77 5.14 -13.53 -8.81
C SER A 77 4.47 -13.44 -7.46
N ILE A 78 3.13 -13.62 -7.41
CA ILE A 78 2.42 -13.72 -6.12
C ILE A 78 2.91 -14.92 -5.32
N GLN A 79 3.32 -16.00 -6.01
CA GLN A 79 3.78 -17.24 -5.38
C GLN A 79 5.14 -17.08 -4.69
N GLU A 80 5.94 -16.09 -5.09
CA GLU A 80 7.23 -15.77 -4.45
C GLU A 80 7.11 -14.79 -3.28
N ALA A 81 5.93 -14.18 -3.11
CA ALA A 81 5.67 -13.23 -2.04
C ALA A 81 5.26 -13.97 -0.76
N ASP A 82 5.91 -13.61 0.33
CA ASP A 82 5.55 -14.02 1.69
C ASP A 82 4.36 -13.19 2.20
N VAL A 83 4.21 -11.94 1.73
CA VAL A 83 3.10 -11.05 2.08
C VAL A 83 2.69 -10.19 0.88
N LEU A 84 1.38 -10.02 0.69
CA LEU A 84 0.79 -9.05 -0.23
C LEU A 84 0.22 -7.87 0.54
N ILE A 85 0.56 -6.65 0.15
CA ILE A 85 0.01 -5.42 0.75
C ILE A 85 -0.64 -4.59 -0.35
N PHE A 86 -1.89 -4.21 -0.13
CA PHE A 86 -2.73 -3.49 -1.07
C PHE A 86 -3.01 -2.09 -0.57
N PHE A 87 -2.85 -1.11 -1.46
CA PHE A 87 -3.07 0.30 -1.17
C PHE A 87 -4.12 0.85 -2.10
N ASP A 88 -5.12 1.51 -1.51
CA ASP A 88 -6.08 2.34 -2.24
C ASP A 88 -6.78 1.58 -3.38
N ILE A 89 -7.33 0.40 -3.08
CA ILE A 89 -7.90 -0.45 -4.13
C ILE A 89 -9.41 -0.29 -4.28
N GLY A 90 -10.13 0.06 -3.22
CA GLY A 90 -11.59 0.07 -3.11
C GLY A 90 -12.26 -1.30 -3.29
N THR A 91 -11.96 -2.00 -4.39
CA THR A 91 -12.53 -3.31 -4.75
C THR A 91 -11.47 -4.20 -5.43
N LEU A 92 -11.63 -5.52 -5.37
CA LEU A 92 -10.70 -6.47 -6.02
C LEU A 92 -10.62 -6.31 -7.55
N SER A 93 -11.69 -5.85 -8.20
CA SER A 93 -11.72 -5.59 -9.65
C SER A 93 -10.76 -4.47 -10.11
N GLN A 94 -10.24 -3.69 -9.16
CA GLN A 94 -9.18 -2.72 -9.43
C GLN A 94 -7.80 -3.38 -9.57
N LEU A 95 -7.64 -4.66 -9.24
CA LEU A 95 -6.40 -5.42 -9.43
C LEU A 95 -6.25 -5.98 -10.87
N ASP A 96 -7.23 -5.76 -11.74
CA ASP A 96 -7.19 -6.19 -13.15
C ASP A 96 -6.88 -7.69 -13.25
N LYS A 97 -6.00 -8.12 -14.17
CA LYS A 97 -5.55 -9.52 -14.32
C LYS A 97 -5.00 -10.20 -13.05
N TRP A 98 -4.74 -9.46 -11.97
CA TRP A 98 -4.24 -10.01 -10.72
C TRP A 98 -5.34 -10.44 -9.76
N GLU A 99 -6.59 -10.05 -9.99
CA GLU A 99 -7.72 -10.35 -9.11
C GLU A 99 -7.83 -11.85 -8.78
N GLU A 100 -7.89 -12.70 -9.80
CA GLU A 100 -8.04 -14.16 -9.62
C GLU A 100 -6.83 -14.78 -8.90
N LEU A 101 -5.62 -14.29 -9.20
CA LEU A 101 -4.39 -14.75 -8.54
C LEU A 101 -4.37 -14.37 -7.06
N VAL A 102 -4.85 -13.17 -6.72
CA VAL A 102 -4.97 -12.70 -5.34
C VAL A 102 -6.02 -13.50 -4.59
N VAL A 103 -7.20 -13.71 -5.19
CA VAL A 103 -8.29 -14.47 -4.56
C VAL A 103 -7.90 -15.94 -4.31
N SER A 104 -7.20 -16.57 -5.24
CA SER A 104 -6.78 -17.97 -5.13
C SER A 104 -5.56 -18.18 -4.23
N SER A 105 -4.74 -17.14 -4.02
CA SER A 105 -3.52 -17.24 -3.22
C SER A 105 -3.81 -17.40 -1.72
N GLN A 106 -3.04 -18.26 -1.06
CA GLN A 106 -3.03 -18.38 0.40
C GLN A 106 -2.02 -17.44 1.07
N THR A 107 -1.26 -16.67 0.31
CA THR A 107 -0.33 -15.66 0.84
C THR A 107 -1.10 -14.68 1.72
N PRO A 108 -0.59 -14.35 2.92
CA PRO A 108 -1.15 -13.30 3.78
C PRO A 108 -1.39 -11.99 3.04
N LYS A 109 -2.54 -11.36 3.33
CA LYS A 109 -2.99 -10.14 2.65
C LYS A 109 -3.25 -9.04 3.65
N ILE A 110 -2.68 -7.88 3.39
CA ILE A 110 -2.89 -6.67 4.17
C ILE A 110 -3.52 -5.64 3.24
N PHE A 111 -4.71 -5.16 3.56
CA PHE A 111 -5.33 -4.08 2.79
C PHE A 111 -5.34 -2.81 3.65
N ILE A 112 -4.90 -1.71 3.03
CA ILE A 112 -4.86 -0.37 3.61
C ILE A 112 -5.63 0.52 2.65
N ASP A 113 -6.77 1.03 3.09
CA ASP A 113 -7.72 1.70 2.20
C ASP A 113 -8.58 2.73 2.94
N HIS A 114 -8.93 3.82 2.26
CA HIS A 114 -9.86 4.82 2.79
C HIS A 114 -11.25 4.77 2.13
N HIS A 115 -11.45 3.87 1.17
CA HIS A 115 -12.77 3.62 0.58
C HIS A 115 -13.71 2.88 1.54
N SER A 116 -15.00 2.87 1.23
CA SER A 116 -15.99 2.11 1.98
C SER A 116 -15.62 0.62 2.07
N PRO A 117 -15.71 0.02 3.26
CA PRO A 117 -15.28 -1.34 3.50
C PRO A 117 -16.16 -2.32 2.74
N LEU A 118 -15.54 -3.40 2.28
CA LEU A 118 -16.22 -4.48 1.57
C LEU A 118 -15.98 -5.80 2.30
N GLU A 119 -17.07 -6.45 2.70
CA GLU A 119 -17.05 -7.72 3.43
C GLU A 119 -16.20 -8.79 2.71
N LEU A 120 -16.26 -8.84 1.39
CA LEU A 120 -15.45 -9.78 0.61
C LEU A 120 -13.95 -9.53 0.78
N VAL A 121 -13.51 -8.27 0.77
CA VAL A 121 -12.10 -7.90 0.94
C VAL A 121 -11.66 -8.20 2.36
N GLU A 122 -12.47 -7.82 3.35
CA GLU A 122 -12.22 -8.12 4.76
C GLU A 122 -12.02 -9.63 5.00
N ARG A 123 -12.91 -10.47 4.45
CA ARG A 123 -12.83 -11.94 4.59
C ARG A 123 -11.58 -12.55 3.95
N LEU A 124 -11.01 -11.91 2.93
CA LEU A 124 -9.76 -12.35 2.29
C LEU A 124 -8.52 -11.82 3.01
N SER A 125 -8.69 -10.84 3.89
CA SER A 125 -7.60 -10.11 4.55
C SER A 125 -7.09 -10.88 5.76
N THR A 126 -5.76 -10.92 5.91
CA THR A 126 -5.12 -11.25 7.18
C THR A 126 -5.14 -10.03 8.11
N ILE A 127 -4.94 -8.83 7.55
CA ILE A 127 -5.11 -7.54 8.22
C ILE A 127 -5.91 -6.64 7.29
N TYR A 128 -6.95 -6.01 7.84
CA TYR A 128 -7.83 -5.09 7.13
C TYR A 128 -7.83 -3.74 7.85
N ILE A 129 -7.09 -2.76 7.32
CA ILE A 129 -6.99 -1.41 7.88
C ILE A 129 -7.75 -0.48 6.94
N VAL A 130 -9.00 -0.19 7.31
CA VAL A 130 -9.86 0.71 6.54
C VAL A 130 -10.40 1.83 7.41
N ASN A 131 -10.31 3.06 6.89
CA ASN A 131 -10.83 4.25 7.55
C ASN A 131 -11.50 5.18 6.52
N GLU A 132 -12.83 5.11 6.43
CA GLU A 132 -13.63 5.97 5.52
C GLU A 132 -13.57 7.46 5.85
N GLU A 133 -13.22 7.80 7.09
CA GLU A 133 -13.09 9.20 7.51
C GLU A 133 -11.73 9.78 7.14
N ALA A 134 -10.76 8.94 6.74
CA ALA A 134 -9.47 9.41 6.25
C ALA A 134 -9.64 10.04 4.86
N THR A 135 -8.95 11.17 4.65
CA THR A 135 -9.02 11.89 3.37
C THR A 135 -8.32 11.14 2.24
N SER A 136 -7.37 10.27 2.57
CA SER A 136 -6.63 9.47 1.60
C SER A 136 -5.96 8.26 2.27
N THR A 137 -5.54 7.27 1.48
CA THR A 137 -4.75 6.12 1.96
C THR A 137 -3.39 6.57 2.51
N CYS A 138 -2.79 7.63 1.98
CA CYS A 138 -1.55 8.21 2.55
C CYS A 138 -1.73 8.71 3.99
N GLU A 139 -2.91 9.21 4.36
CA GLU A 139 -3.22 9.59 5.75
C GLU A 139 -3.18 8.36 6.67
N ILE A 140 -3.78 7.25 6.23
CA ILE A 140 -3.76 5.98 6.97
C ILE A 140 -2.32 5.45 7.09
N VAL A 141 -1.52 5.56 6.02
CA VAL A 141 -0.09 5.19 6.08
C VAL A 141 0.66 6.06 7.09
N TYR A 142 0.36 7.36 7.17
CA TYR A 142 0.94 8.24 8.19
C TYR A 142 0.52 7.82 9.61
N ASP A 143 -0.74 7.47 9.84
CA ASP A 143 -1.20 6.92 11.12
C ASP A 143 -0.47 5.62 11.51
N ILE A 144 -0.06 4.82 10.51
CA ILE A 144 0.78 3.63 10.73
C ILE A 144 2.20 4.01 11.17
N TYR A 145 2.80 5.03 10.56
CA TYR A 145 4.08 5.58 11.03
C TYR A 145 4.00 6.02 12.50
N GLU A 146 2.98 6.82 12.85
CA GLU A 146 2.75 7.30 14.21
C GLU A 146 2.52 6.14 15.19
N GLY A 147 1.66 5.17 14.81
CA GLY A 147 1.39 3.99 15.63
C GLY A 147 2.62 3.15 15.94
N LEU A 148 3.56 3.07 14.98
CA LEU A 148 4.83 2.36 15.15
C LEU A 148 5.91 3.19 15.84
N GLY A 149 5.66 4.47 16.13
CA GLY A 149 6.64 5.41 16.66
C GLY A 149 7.81 5.65 15.70
N VAL A 150 7.55 5.57 14.39
CA VAL A 150 8.56 5.78 13.35
C VAL A 150 8.34 7.15 12.70
N THR A 151 9.39 7.96 12.63
CA THR A 151 9.34 9.21 11.88
C THR A 151 9.63 8.93 10.40
N PRO A 152 8.75 9.36 9.46
CA PRO A 152 9.03 9.20 8.03
C PRO A 152 10.24 10.04 7.62
N ASP A 153 11.04 9.50 6.70
CA ASP A 153 12.09 10.30 6.06
C ASP A 153 11.48 11.42 5.19
N CYS A 154 12.33 12.34 4.73
CA CYS A 154 11.88 13.50 3.94
C CYS A 154 11.16 13.11 2.63
N GLU A 155 11.54 12.02 1.99
CA GLU A 155 10.95 11.59 0.71
C GLU A 155 9.63 10.85 0.94
N ALA A 156 9.54 10.00 1.97
CA ALA A 156 8.30 9.36 2.41
C ALA A 156 7.27 10.39 2.87
N ALA A 157 7.68 11.37 3.70
CA ALA A 157 6.82 12.46 4.15
C ALA A 157 6.33 13.32 2.97
N ARG A 158 7.21 13.64 2.02
CA ARG A 158 6.84 14.36 0.79
C ARG A 158 5.85 13.57 -0.06
N ALA A 159 6.06 12.28 -0.23
CA ALA A 159 5.15 11.43 -0.99
C ALA A 159 3.76 11.40 -0.35
N MET A 160 3.68 11.14 0.97
CA MET A 160 2.39 11.14 1.68
C MET A 160 1.67 12.49 1.56
N LEU A 161 2.38 13.61 1.70
CA LEU A 161 1.79 14.94 1.52
C LEU A 161 1.21 15.14 0.11
N ILE A 162 1.89 14.63 -0.93
CA ILE A 162 1.40 14.71 -2.32
C ILE A 162 0.13 13.86 -2.51
N GLY A 163 0.10 12.65 -1.96
CA GLY A 163 -1.08 11.78 -2.02
C GLY A 163 -2.29 12.39 -1.32
N ILE A 164 -2.10 12.85 -0.08
CA ILE A 164 -3.14 13.55 0.70
C ILE A 164 -3.67 14.76 -0.06
N ALA A 165 -2.77 15.61 -0.60
CA ALA A 165 -3.18 16.80 -1.35
C ALA A 165 -3.98 16.45 -2.62
N TYR A 166 -3.61 15.37 -3.31
CA TYR A 166 -4.31 14.93 -4.52
C TYR A 166 -5.74 14.48 -4.21
N ASP A 167 -5.93 13.68 -3.17
CA ASP A 167 -7.21 13.03 -2.89
C ASP A 167 -8.19 13.89 -2.08
N SER A 168 -7.66 14.82 -1.27
CA SER A 168 -8.45 15.85 -0.59
C SER A 168 -9.02 16.93 -1.52
N LYS A 169 -8.73 16.88 -2.84
CA LYS A 169 -9.19 17.85 -3.87
C LYS A 169 -8.86 19.31 -3.56
N HIS A 170 -7.67 19.56 -2.99
CA HIS A 170 -7.11 20.90 -2.85
C HIS A 170 -6.14 21.26 -3.98
#